data_AF-A0A2D4JDS4-F1
#
_entry.id   AF-A0A2D4JDS4-F1
#
_cell.length_a   1.000
_cell.length_b   1.000
_cell.length_c   1.000
_cell.angle_alpha   90.00
_cell.angle_beta   90.00
_cell.angle_gamma   90.00
#
_symmetry.space_group_name_H-M   'P 1'
#
loop_
_entity.id
_entity.type
_entity.pdbx_description
1 polymer ?
#
loop_
_entity_poly.entity_id
_entity_poly.type
_entity_poly.pdbx_seq_one_letter_code
_entity_poly.pdbx_strand_id
1 'polypeptide(L)'
;NYNFHGQNYTGSCPENELMRNNELLWLWNSSAALYPSIGIKKFLGSSENTLRFSQFRVKESMRISFMTAHDYSLPVFVYTRLDYRDQPLLFLSMQDLVSTIG
;
A
#
# COMPACT_ATOMS: atom_id res chain seq x y z
N ASN A 1 -4.20 6.55 8.67
CA ASN A 1 -5.25 5.70 9.30
C ASN A 1 -6.02 5.07 8.14
N TYR A 2 -6.02 3.75 7.97
CA TYR A 2 -6.51 3.09 6.73
C TYR A 2 -8.01 2.77 6.74
N ASN A 3 -8.77 3.34 7.68
CA ASN A 3 -10.20 3.05 7.87
C ASN A 3 -10.56 1.56 7.94
N PHE A 4 -9.65 0.74 8.47
CA PHE A 4 -9.79 -0.73 8.49
C PHE A 4 -10.98 -1.19 9.35
N HIS A 5 -11.45 -0.34 10.27
CA HIS A 5 -12.62 -0.58 11.12
C HIS A 5 -13.94 -0.08 10.50
N GLY A 6 -13.90 0.50 9.30
CA GLY A 6 -15.10 0.93 8.59
C GLY A 6 -15.96 -0.26 8.18
N GLN A 7 -17.28 -0.14 8.34
CA GLN A 7 -18.21 -1.09 7.72
C GLN A 7 -18.01 -1.05 6.19
N ASN A 8 -17.94 -2.23 5.56
CA ASN A 8 -17.65 -2.39 4.12
C ASN A 8 -16.28 -1.85 3.68
N TYR A 9 -15.21 -2.15 4.44
CA TYR A 9 -13.85 -1.78 4.06
C TYR A 9 -13.48 -2.29 2.65
N THR A 10 -13.22 -1.36 1.73
CA THR A 10 -12.89 -1.65 0.33
C THR A 10 -11.40 -1.79 0.06
N GLY A 11 -10.56 -1.61 1.08
CA GLY A 11 -9.11 -1.43 0.91
C GLY A 11 -8.70 0.04 0.76
N SER A 12 -9.63 0.92 0.39
CA SER A 12 -9.32 2.31 0.06
C SER A 12 -8.80 3.12 1.24
N CYS A 13 -7.77 3.91 0.98
CA CYS A 13 -7.48 5.07 1.82
C CYS A 13 -8.67 6.05 1.74
N PRO A 14 -8.89 6.85 2.80
CA PRO A 14 -9.88 7.91 2.72
C PRO A 14 -9.48 8.96 1.68
N GLU A 15 -10.48 9.62 1.08
CA GLU A 15 -10.34 10.59 -0.03
C GLU A 15 -9.28 11.66 0.24
N ASN A 16 -9.18 12.12 1.49
CA ASN A 16 -8.22 13.12 1.91
C ASN A 16 -6.76 12.67 1.72
N GLU A 17 -6.45 11.38 1.86
CA GLU A 17 -5.10 10.85 1.65
C GLU A 17 -4.76 10.80 0.15
N LEU A 18 -5.74 10.51 -0.71
CA LEU A 18 -5.57 10.61 -2.17
C LEU A 18 -5.25 12.05 -2.61
N MET A 19 -5.99 13.01 -2.06
CA MET A 19 -5.77 14.43 -2.33
C MET A 19 -4.39 14.90 -1.86
N ARG A 20 -3.97 14.51 -0.66
CA ARG A 20 -2.62 14.79 -0.16
C ARG A 20 -1.53 14.21 -1.04
N ASN A 21 -1.71 13.00 -1.56
CA ASN A 21 -0.76 12.43 -2.52
C ASN A 21 -0.70 13.25 -3.81
N ASN A 22 -1.81 13.81 -4.28
CA ASN A 22 -1.83 14.68 -5.47
C ASN A 22 -1.05 15.98 -5.24
N GLU A 23 -1.12 16.56 -4.04
CA GLU A 23 -0.38 17.77 -3.66
C GLU A 23 1.16 17.55 -3.60
N LEU A 24 1.61 16.30 -3.54
CA LEU A 24 3.02 15.92 -3.51
C LEU A 24 3.64 15.72 -4.90
N LEU A 25 3.03 16.26 -5.96
CA LEU A 25 3.54 16.12 -7.34
C LEU A 25 5.01 16.53 -7.50
N TRP A 26 5.46 17.54 -6.75
CA TRP A 26 6.87 17.97 -6.73
C TRP A 26 7.82 16.84 -6.33
N LEU A 27 7.42 15.99 -5.38
CA LEU A 27 8.21 14.86 -4.90
C LEU A 27 8.21 13.74 -5.94
N TRP A 28 7.05 13.43 -6.49
CA TRP A 28 6.90 12.36 -7.49
C TRP A 28 7.64 12.71 -8.79
N ASN A 29 7.58 13.96 -9.24
CA ASN A 29 8.34 14.43 -10.40
C ASN A 29 9.85 14.42 -10.17
N SER A 30 10.30 14.48 -8.92
CA SER A 30 11.72 14.40 -8.58
C SER A 30 12.20 12.97 -8.30
N SER A 31 11.31 11.97 -8.41
CA SER A 31 11.58 10.58 -8.07
C SER A 31 11.91 9.76 -9.31
N ALA A 32 12.80 8.76 -9.15
CA ALA A 32 13.10 7.78 -10.19
C ALA A 32 12.29 6.48 -10.06
N ALA A 33 11.68 6.24 -8.90
CA ALA A 33 10.87 5.07 -8.59
C ALA A 33 9.99 5.33 -7.36
N LEU A 34 8.94 4.52 -7.18
CA LEU A 34 8.07 4.55 -5.99
C LEU A 34 8.26 3.29 -5.14
N TYR A 35 8.30 3.46 -3.82
CA TYR A 35 8.54 2.37 -2.86
C TYR A 35 7.40 2.24 -1.83
N PRO A 36 6.19 1.82 -2.24
CA PRO A 36 5.09 1.66 -1.29
C PRO A 36 5.38 0.52 -0.31
N SER A 37 5.20 0.80 0.98
CA SER A 37 5.35 -0.22 2.03
C SER A 37 4.06 -0.98 2.28
N ILE A 38 4.10 -2.31 2.24
CA ILE A 38 3.00 -3.19 2.65
C ILE A 38 3.46 -3.96 3.88
N GLY A 39 3.10 -3.43 5.05
CA GLY A 39 3.29 -4.07 6.34
C GLY A 39 1.97 -4.08 7.10
N ILE A 40 1.50 -5.27 7.46
CA ILE A 40 0.24 -5.45 8.18
C ILE A 40 0.49 -5.70 9.66
N LYS A 41 -0.47 -5.31 10.50
CA LYS A 41 -0.43 -5.57 11.95
C LYS A 41 -1.07 -6.92 12.26
N LYS A 42 -0.66 -7.59 13.34
CA LYS A 42 -1.14 -8.95 13.65
C LYS A 42 -2.66 -9.02 13.79
N PHE A 43 -3.27 -8.02 14.42
CA PHE A 43 -4.73 -7.98 14.60
C PHE A 43 -5.51 -7.82 13.27
N LEU A 44 -4.84 -7.45 12.19
CA LEU A 44 -5.41 -7.31 10.85
C LEU A 44 -5.18 -8.55 9.97
N GLY A 45 -4.29 -9.45 10.40
CA GLY A 45 -3.92 -10.64 9.64
C GLY A 45 -5.07 -11.64 9.48
N SER A 46 -4.90 -12.55 8.52
CA SER A 46 -5.84 -13.63 8.20
C SER A 46 -7.24 -13.13 7.84
N SER A 47 -7.34 -11.93 7.26
CA SER A 47 -8.60 -11.32 6.83
C SER A 47 -8.58 -11.01 5.33
N GLU A 48 -9.74 -11.06 4.68
CA GLU A 48 -9.91 -10.59 3.29
C GLU A 48 -9.50 -9.11 3.14
N ASN A 49 -9.59 -8.34 4.22
CA ASN A 49 -9.19 -6.95 4.27
C ASN A 49 -7.67 -6.77 4.10
N THR A 50 -6.83 -7.76 4.45
CA THR A 50 -5.39 -7.74 4.16
C THR A 50 -5.16 -7.64 2.65
N LEU A 51 -5.87 -8.47 1.86
CA LEU A 51 -5.75 -8.44 0.41
C LEU A 51 -6.20 -7.10 -0.15
N ARG A 52 -7.37 -6.59 0.28
CA ARG A 52 -7.88 -5.29 -0.16
C ARG A 52 -6.93 -4.14 0.17
N PHE A 53 -6.35 -4.16 1.37
CA PHE A 53 -5.35 -3.18 1.80
C PHE A 53 -4.11 -3.21 0.89
N SER A 54 -3.52 -4.38 0.65
CA SER A 54 -2.35 -4.53 -0.21
C SER A 54 -2.64 -4.07 -1.63
N GLN A 55 -3.76 -4.54 -2.22
CA GLN A 55 -4.19 -4.16 -3.56
C GLN A 55 -4.37 -2.66 -3.70
N PHE A 56 -5.00 -2.00 -2.73
CA PHE A 56 -5.19 -0.56 -2.80
C PHE A 56 -3.86 0.19 -2.74
N ARG A 57 -2.93 -0.21 -1.86
CA ARG A 57 -1.60 0.44 -1.80
C ARG A 57 -0.85 0.35 -3.12
N VAL A 58 -0.91 -0.81 -3.78
CA VAL A 58 -0.30 -0.99 -5.11
C VAL A 58 -1.04 -0.14 -6.16
N LYS A 59 -2.37 -0.20 -6.21
CA LYS A 59 -3.19 0.58 -7.16
C LYS A 59 -2.93 2.09 -7.04
N GLU A 60 -2.87 2.61 -5.82
CA GLU A 60 -2.61 4.03 -5.60
C GLU A 60 -1.19 4.42 -6.02
N SER A 61 -0.21 3.56 -5.76
CA SER A 61 1.17 3.80 -6.20
C SER A 61 1.29 3.80 -7.71
N MET A 62 0.59 2.88 -8.39
CA MET A 62 0.48 2.87 -9.84
C MET A 62 -0.23 4.14 -10.34
N ARG A 63 -1.31 4.58 -9.71
CA ARG A 63 -1.98 5.83 -10.10
C ARG A 63 -1.01 7.01 -10.03
N ILE A 64 -0.24 7.14 -8.95
CA ILE A 64 0.77 8.20 -8.79
C ILE A 64 1.89 8.06 -9.83
N SER A 65 2.32 6.84 -10.16
CA SER A 65 3.38 6.65 -11.15
C SER A 65 2.99 7.15 -12.55
N PHE A 66 1.71 7.10 -12.91
CA PHE A 66 1.18 7.66 -14.16
C PHE A 66 0.92 9.17 -14.12
N MET A 67 0.92 9.81 -12.95
CA MET A 67 0.65 11.25 -12.82
C MET A 67 1.88 12.14 -12.98
N THR A 68 3.09 11.55 -12.98
CA THR A 68 4.32 12.34 -13.05
C THR A 68 4.49 12.98 -14.42
N ALA A 69 5.27 14.06 -14.50
CA ALA A 69 5.55 14.79 -15.74
C ALA A 69 6.57 14.08 -16.66
N HIS A 70 7.03 12.88 -16.29
CA HIS A 70 7.92 12.07 -17.12
C HIS A 70 7.18 11.53 -18.35
N ASP A 71 7.93 11.22 -19.41
CA ASP A 71 7.44 10.53 -20.61
C ASP A 71 7.24 9.02 -20.40
N TYR A 72 7.55 8.52 -19.20
CA TYR A 72 7.33 7.15 -18.75
C TYR A 72 6.67 7.11 -17.37
N SER A 73 6.04 5.99 -17.02
CA SER A 73 5.54 5.77 -15.67
C SER A 73 6.65 5.33 -14.73
N LEU A 74 6.70 5.90 -13.53
CA LEU A 74 7.70 5.50 -12.55
C LEU A 74 7.58 4.00 -12.20
N PRO A 75 8.68 3.25 -12.15
CA PRO A 75 8.65 1.87 -11.67
C PRO A 75 8.23 1.83 -10.19
N VAL A 76 7.41 0.85 -9.83
CA VAL A 76 6.89 0.67 -8.47
C VAL A 76 7.49 -0.60 -7.85
N PHE A 77 8.29 -0.43 -6.80
CA PHE A 77 8.93 -1.51 -6.05
C PHE A 77 8.33 -1.63 -4.66
N VAL A 78 7.44 -2.61 -4.48
CA VAL A 78 6.74 -2.80 -3.22
C VAL A 78 7.70 -3.28 -2.13
N TYR A 79 7.75 -2.56 -1.01
CA TYR A 79 8.51 -2.97 0.17
C TYR A 79 7.61 -3.81 1.10
N THR A 80 7.80 -5.12 1.08
CA THR A 80 7.05 -6.08 1.90
C THR A 80 7.85 -6.53 3.13
N ARG A 81 7.14 -7.07 4.13
CA ARG A 81 7.73 -7.68 5.31
C ARG A 81 7.30 -9.13 5.42
N LEU A 82 8.17 -9.98 5.98
CA LEU A 82 7.83 -11.37 6.28
C LEU A 82 7.19 -11.53 7.67
N ASP A 83 7.25 -10.49 8.51
CA ASP A 83 6.71 -10.43 9.86
C ASP A 83 5.59 -9.39 9.99
N TYR A 84 4.75 -9.54 11.02
CA TYR A 84 3.76 -8.52 11.35
C TYR A 84 4.45 -7.25 11.88
N ARG A 85 4.05 -6.08 11.37
CA ARG A 85 4.72 -4.79 11.61
C ARG A 85 4.85 -4.44 13.10
N ASP A 86 3.86 -4.82 13.90
CA ASP A 86 3.75 -4.54 15.33
C ASP A 86 4.28 -5.68 16.22
N GLN A 87 4.65 -6.83 15.63
CA GLN A 87 5.18 -7.99 16.35
C GLN A 87 6.37 -8.58 15.58
N PRO A 88 7.58 -8.00 15.77
CA PRO A 88 8.79 -8.50 15.12
C PRO A 88 9.01 -9.99 15.43
N LEU A 89 9.54 -10.73 14.45
CA LEU A 89 9.76 -12.20 14.50
C LEU A 89 8.50 -13.06 14.50
N LEU A 90 7.30 -12.48 14.61
CA LEU A 90 6.08 -13.21 14.31
C LEU A 90 5.83 -13.17 12.80
N PHE A 91 6.16 -14.27 12.13
CA PHE A 91 6.00 -14.38 10.69
C PHE A 91 4.53 -14.35 10.24
N LEU A 92 4.32 -13.81 9.04
CA LEU A 92 3.02 -13.79 8.38
C LEU A 92 2.51 -15.22 8.15
N SER A 93 1.20 -15.39 8.29
CA SER A 93 0.53 -16.61 7.85
C SER A 93 0.68 -16.80 6.34
N MET A 94 0.54 -18.03 5.84
CA MET A 94 0.56 -18.28 4.38
C MET A 94 -0.48 -17.43 3.64
N GLN A 95 -1.68 -17.29 4.21
CA GLN A 95 -2.73 -16.44 3.64
C GLN A 95 -2.31 -14.97 3.56
N ASP A 96 -1.66 -14.44 4.61
CA ASP A 96 -1.19 -13.06 4.62
C ASP A 96 0.00 -12.85 3.68
N LEU A 97 0.90 -13.83 3.54
CA LEU A 97 1.98 -13.79 2.56
C LEU A 97 1.42 -13.69 1.14
N VAL A 98 0.47 -14.56 0.78
CA VAL A 98 -0.20 -14.49 -0.52
C VAL A 98 -0.91 -13.15 -0.69
N SER A 99 -1.57 -12.65 0.35
CA SER A 99 -2.32 -11.38 0.28
C SER A 99 -1.46 -10.11 0.28
N THR A 100 -0.14 -10.22 0.49
CA THR A 100 0.77 -9.06 0.55
C THR A 100 1.87 -9.10 -0.50
N ILE A 101 2.35 -10.29 -0.86
CA ILE A 101 3.43 -10.53 -1.82
C ILE A 101 2.90 -11.07 -3.16
N GLY A 102 1.86 -11.91 -3.12
CA GLY A 102 1.28 -12.57 -4.30
C GLY A 102 0.37 -11.65 -5.11
#